data_AF-X0SQL4-F1
#
_entry.id   AF-X0SQL4-F1
#
_cell.length_a   1.000
_cell.length_b   1.000
_cell.length_c   1.000
_cell.angle_alpha   90.00
_cell.angle_beta   90.00
_cell.angle_gamma   90.00
#
_symmetry.space_group_name_H-M   'P 1'
#
loop_
_entity.id
_entity.type
_entity.pdbx_description
1 polymer ?
#
loop_
_entity_poly.entity_id
_entity_poly.type
_entity_poly.pdbx_seq_one_letter_code
_entity_poly.pdbx_strand_id
1 'polypeptide(L)'
;MNEMIHITPVSIIAFIVIGICVMAMAWISGSSRKLDRFKAKEVGDGQHGNDRFMTEREAKDFYTVIRLPEEIEDHSGEYPEGRIIHYDETTREAYIDTTNTHARIVAPTESGKSTEYVIPNVQYNIMAGTSMIIPDTKKEIYEKTAQDARNCGFETYVIDFQDPELSVQIDLFEDINEYMDHHLTHGDIKSKAACEDAAGALAMDIVYSRDRGNNENPFFAQASKGVIHSLILLLSMFAEPKYKHLGSINNILHGMLEAPKDKSDKTPMILKIMRKLPDDFGAKKYLGAAFAAAEETETNIYSSVLGDLEPYINALAEQIIAKPAHAGKKFSYRDLLDKKSILYIVIPEHKPQFRSYASIIIRKLYNQLTEYANTLPGKKLPR
;
A
#
# COMPACT_ATOMS: atom_id res chain seq x y z
N MET A 1 58.19 -63.64 -7.54
CA MET A 1 58.05 -62.86 -8.78
C MET A 1 57.70 -61.43 -8.40
N ASN A 2 58.70 -60.59 -8.18
CA ASN A 2 58.53 -59.14 -8.03
C ASN A 2 59.52 -58.51 -9.01
N GLU A 3 59.03 -58.02 -10.15
CA GLU A 3 59.84 -57.22 -11.06
C GLU A 3 60.07 -55.85 -10.40
N MET A 4 61.31 -55.59 -10.00
CA MET A 4 61.71 -54.26 -9.57
C MET A 4 61.75 -53.34 -10.80
N ILE A 5 60.83 -52.38 -10.83
CA ILE A 5 60.79 -51.33 -11.85
C ILE A 5 62.09 -50.52 -11.74
N HIS A 6 62.97 -50.64 -12.73
CA HIS A 6 64.20 -49.85 -12.83
C HIS A 6 63.85 -48.41 -13.24
N ILE A 7 63.71 -47.54 -12.25
CA ILE A 7 63.49 -46.10 -12.46
C ILE A 7 64.83 -45.48 -12.86
N THR A 8 65.00 -45.18 -14.15
CA THR A 8 66.16 -44.45 -14.66
C THR A 8 65.96 -42.94 -14.47
N PRO A 9 67.04 -42.12 -14.36
CA PRO A 9 66.91 -40.67 -14.22
C PRO A 9 66.04 -40.02 -15.33
N VAL A 10 66.07 -40.60 -16.53
CA VAL A 10 65.25 -40.18 -17.68
C VAL A 10 63.76 -40.40 -17.42
N SER A 11 63.38 -41.53 -16.80
CA SER A 11 61.99 -41.81 -16.46
C SER A 11 61.44 -40.85 -15.40
N ILE A 12 62.25 -40.43 -14.42
CA ILE A 12 61.87 -39.43 -13.42
C ILE A 12 61.62 -38.07 -14.08
N ILE A 13 62.52 -37.65 -14.97
CA ILE A 13 62.37 -36.39 -15.70
C ILE A 13 61.11 -36.43 -16.57
N ALA A 14 60.83 -37.55 -17.25
CA ALA A 14 59.63 -37.72 -18.05
C ALA A 14 58.35 -37.60 -17.21
N PHE A 15 58.29 -38.21 -16.03
CA PHE A 15 57.15 -38.09 -15.12
C PHE A 15 56.95 -36.67 -14.59
N ILE A 16 58.03 -35.95 -14.29
CA ILE A 16 57.95 -34.54 -13.87
C ILE A 16 57.40 -33.67 -15.01
N VAL A 17 57.89 -33.85 -16.23
CA VAL A 17 57.41 -33.09 -17.39
C VAL A 17 55.94 -33.38 -17.68
N ILE A 18 55.53 -34.66 -17.62
CA ILE A 18 54.13 -35.05 -17.79
C ILE A 18 53.26 -34.43 -16.68
N GLY A 19 53.72 -34.47 -15.42
CA GLY A 19 53.02 -33.85 -14.29
C GLY A 19 52.84 -32.34 -14.47
N ILE A 20 53.87 -31.62 -14.93
CA ILE A 20 53.80 -30.19 -15.23
C ILE A 20 52.82 -29.92 -16.37
N CYS A 21 52.85 -30.73 -17.44
CA CYS A 21 51.92 -30.59 -18.56
C CYS A 21 50.46 -30.83 -18.15
N VAL A 22 50.20 -31.81 -17.28
CA VAL A 22 48.85 -32.09 -16.76
C VAL A 22 48.37 -30.95 -15.84
N MET A 23 49.23 -30.42 -14.97
CA MET A 23 48.89 -29.25 -14.15
C MET A 23 48.63 -27.99 -14.99
N ALA A 24 49.44 -27.75 -16.02
CA ALA A 24 49.23 -26.64 -16.96
C ALA A 24 47.90 -26.79 -17.71
N MET A 25 47.57 -27.99 -18.18
CA MET A 25 46.27 -28.25 -18.83
C MET A 25 45.09 -28.10 -17.87
N ALA A 26 45.22 -28.54 -16.61
CA ALA A 26 44.18 -28.34 -15.59
C ALA A 26 43.96 -26.84 -15.28
N TRP A 27 45.03 -26.06 -15.22
CA TRP A 27 44.98 -24.61 -14.99
C TRP A 27 44.36 -23.86 -16.18
N ILE A 28 44.73 -24.24 -17.40
CA ILE A 28 44.16 -23.67 -18.64
C ILE A 28 42.67 -24.02 -18.77
N SER A 29 42.29 -25.27 -18.48
CA SER A 29 40.90 -25.77 -18.55
C SER A 29 39.99 -25.22 -17.42
N GLY A 30 40.55 -24.95 -16.23
CA GLY A 30 39.82 -24.29 -15.14
C GLY A 30 39.52 -22.80 -15.42
N SER A 31 40.37 -22.13 -16.21
CA SER A 31 40.21 -20.71 -16.55
C SER A 31 39.22 -20.42 -17.68
N SER A 32 38.79 -21.44 -18.44
CA SER A 32 37.99 -21.28 -19.66
C SER A 32 36.48 -21.30 -19.43
N ARG A 33 36.00 -21.49 -18.20
CA ARG A 33 34.57 -21.60 -17.86
C ARG A 33 33.99 -20.41 -17.10
N LYS A 34 34.69 -19.28 -17.00
CA LYS A 34 34.13 -18.04 -16.44
C LYS A 34 33.62 -17.15 -17.56
N LEU A 35 32.33 -16.81 -17.50
CA LEU A 35 31.65 -15.86 -18.38
C LEU A 35 32.36 -14.47 -18.40
N ASP A 36 33.18 -14.18 -17.39
CA ASP A 36 33.99 -12.97 -17.24
C ASP A 36 35.02 -12.72 -18.36
N ARG A 37 35.34 -13.73 -19.19
CA ARG A 37 36.28 -13.58 -20.32
C ARG A 37 35.64 -12.98 -21.58
N PHE A 38 34.31 -12.94 -21.66
CA PHE A 38 33.65 -12.24 -22.76
C PHE A 38 33.72 -10.74 -22.48
N LYS A 39 34.62 -10.03 -23.18
CA LYS A 39 34.55 -8.57 -23.24
C LYS A 39 33.15 -8.20 -23.69
N ALA A 40 32.41 -7.46 -22.86
CA ALA A 40 31.21 -6.76 -23.27
C ALA A 40 31.60 -5.78 -24.39
N LYS A 41 31.51 -6.24 -25.63
CA LYS A 41 31.85 -5.45 -26.80
C LYS A 41 30.58 -4.70 -27.19
N GLU A 42 30.61 -3.38 -27.08
CA GLU A 42 29.52 -2.52 -27.53
C GLU A 42 29.25 -2.81 -29.01
N VAL A 43 28.01 -3.19 -29.31
CA VAL A 43 27.61 -3.58 -30.67
C VAL A 43 27.20 -2.31 -31.41
N GLY A 44 27.81 -2.05 -32.57
CA GLY A 44 27.44 -0.94 -33.45
C GLY A 44 27.84 0.45 -32.93
N ASP A 45 28.95 0.59 -32.19
CA ASP A 45 29.43 1.89 -31.65
C ASP A 45 28.34 2.69 -30.91
N GLY A 46 27.45 2.00 -30.19
CA GLY A 46 26.35 2.60 -29.44
C GLY A 46 25.10 2.97 -30.24
N GLN A 47 24.99 2.57 -31.51
CA GLN A 47 23.79 2.77 -32.33
C GLN A 47 22.53 2.08 -31.77
N HIS A 48 22.70 1.09 -30.88
CA HIS A 48 21.61 0.35 -30.24
C HIS A 48 21.58 0.51 -28.71
N GLY A 49 22.31 1.48 -28.16
CA GLY A 49 22.43 1.73 -26.73
C GLY A 49 23.76 1.23 -26.15
N ASN A 50 24.19 1.91 -25.08
CA ASN A 50 25.44 1.63 -24.34
C ASN A 50 25.15 1.09 -22.94
N ASP A 51 23.95 0.56 -22.74
CA ASP A 51 23.54 0.02 -21.45
C ASP A 51 24.43 -1.17 -21.08
N ARG A 52 24.96 -1.13 -19.87
CA ARG A 52 25.76 -2.21 -19.31
C ARG A 52 25.46 -2.38 -17.84
N PHE A 53 25.82 -3.54 -17.30
CA PHE A 53 25.80 -3.74 -15.87
C PHE A 53 26.76 -2.76 -15.17
N MET A 54 26.28 -2.25 -14.04
CA MET A 54 27.04 -1.41 -13.14
C MET A 54 28.22 -2.22 -12.57
N THR A 55 29.39 -1.58 -12.47
CA THR A 55 30.55 -2.18 -11.80
C THR A 55 30.46 -2.00 -10.29
N GLU A 56 31.16 -2.83 -9.50
CA GLU A 56 31.19 -2.69 -8.03
C GLU A 56 31.67 -1.30 -7.58
N ARG A 57 32.65 -0.72 -8.28
CA ARG A 57 33.13 0.64 -7.98
C ARG A 57 32.02 1.68 -8.20
N GLU A 58 31.30 1.58 -9.30
CA GLU A 58 30.17 2.47 -9.58
C GLU A 58 29.03 2.26 -8.58
N ALA A 59 28.79 1.03 -8.12
CA ALA A 59 27.82 0.76 -7.07
C ALA A 59 28.20 1.41 -5.75
N LYS A 60 29.49 1.40 -5.37
CA LYS A 60 30.01 2.09 -4.17
C LYS A 60 29.94 3.62 -4.29
N ASP A 61 30.10 4.16 -5.50
CA ASP A 61 29.98 5.60 -5.75
C ASP A 61 28.52 6.06 -5.79
N PHE A 62 27.58 5.20 -6.22
CA PHE A 62 26.17 5.54 -6.41
C PHE A 62 25.29 5.23 -5.19
N TYR A 63 25.53 4.11 -4.50
CA TYR A 63 24.75 3.70 -3.34
C TYR A 63 25.48 4.02 -2.04
N THR A 64 24.71 4.24 -0.97
CA THR A 64 25.30 4.37 0.37
C THR A 64 25.66 2.98 0.88
N VAL A 65 26.93 2.75 1.21
CA VAL A 65 27.39 1.47 1.75
C VAL A 65 27.44 1.57 3.27
N ILE A 66 26.72 0.68 3.95
CA ILE A 66 26.71 0.56 5.40
C ILE A 66 27.05 -0.87 5.80
N ARG A 67 27.61 -1.05 7.00
CA ARG A 67 27.82 -2.39 7.55
C ARG A 67 26.69 -2.71 8.53
N LEU A 68 25.89 -3.73 8.23
CA LEU A 68 24.75 -4.11 9.05
C LEU A 68 25.21 -4.84 10.34
N PRO A 69 24.51 -4.64 11.48
CA PRO A 69 24.73 -5.38 12.73
C PRO A 69 24.34 -6.87 12.60
N GLU A 70 24.63 -7.68 13.62
CA GLU A 70 24.24 -9.10 13.62
C GLU A 70 22.78 -9.27 14.06
N GLU A 71 22.31 -8.35 14.90
CA GLU A 71 20.95 -8.30 15.43
C GLU A 71 20.28 -7.00 14.99
N ILE A 72 18.94 -6.99 15.00
CA ILE A 72 18.17 -5.79 14.66
C ILE A 72 18.20 -4.81 15.84
N GLU A 73 18.82 -3.65 15.62
CA GLU A 73 19.00 -2.61 16.64
C GLU A 73 18.57 -1.23 16.09
N ASP A 74 18.20 -0.32 17.00
CA ASP A 74 17.78 1.03 16.62
C ASP A 74 18.99 1.90 16.23
N HIS A 75 19.13 2.18 14.94
CA HIS A 75 20.12 3.09 14.34
C HIS A 75 19.46 4.34 13.74
N SER A 76 18.31 4.75 14.29
CA SER A 76 17.58 5.91 13.78
C SER A 76 18.41 7.18 13.85
N GLY A 77 18.50 7.88 12.72
CA GLY A 77 19.35 9.07 12.58
C GLY A 77 20.82 8.77 12.25
N GLU A 78 21.25 7.50 12.35
CA GLU A 78 22.57 7.04 11.89
C GLU A 78 22.49 6.39 10.51
N TYR A 79 21.52 5.50 10.32
CA TYR A 79 21.29 4.82 9.04
C TYR A 79 20.39 5.66 8.14
N PRO A 80 20.72 5.79 6.84
CA PRO A 80 19.86 6.52 5.92
C PRO A 80 18.58 5.74 5.65
N GLU A 81 17.45 6.42 5.47
CA GLU A 81 16.26 5.76 4.92
C GLU A 81 16.51 5.33 3.47
N GLY A 82 16.00 4.17 3.08
CA GLY A 82 16.15 3.69 1.72
C GLY A 82 15.81 2.22 1.53
N ARG A 83 16.28 1.66 0.42
CA ARG A 83 16.13 0.24 0.10
C ARG A 83 17.48 -0.43 -0.08
N ILE A 84 17.60 -1.65 0.42
CA ILE A 84 18.73 -2.53 0.14
C ILE A 84 18.61 -3.01 -1.32
N ILE A 85 19.66 -2.75 -2.10
CA ILE A 85 19.82 -3.24 -3.48
C ILE A 85 20.77 -4.44 -3.54
N HIS A 86 21.73 -4.50 -2.63
CA HIS A 86 22.70 -5.59 -2.54
C HIS A 86 23.20 -5.76 -1.10
N TYR A 87 23.55 -7.00 -0.75
CA TYR A 87 24.15 -7.35 0.53
C TYR A 87 25.27 -8.36 0.29
N ASP A 88 26.44 -8.10 0.85
CA ASP A 88 27.58 -9.02 0.87
C ASP A 88 27.64 -9.71 2.23
N GLU A 89 27.35 -11.01 2.28
CA GLU A 89 27.35 -11.82 3.49
C GLU A 89 28.72 -11.91 4.18
N THR A 90 29.82 -11.82 3.41
CA THR A 90 31.18 -11.98 3.94
C THR A 90 31.60 -10.75 4.72
N THR A 91 31.31 -9.56 4.17
CA THR A 91 31.69 -8.27 4.77
C THR A 91 30.58 -7.68 5.64
N ARG A 92 29.34 -8.15 5.44
CA ARG A 92 28.09 -7.58 5.97
C ARG A 92 27.81 -6.17 5.45
N GLU A 93 28.37 -5.82 4.30
CA GLU A 93 28.11 -4.55 3.63
C GLU A 93 26.77 -4.60 2.88
N ALA A 94 25.88 -3.67 3.18
CA ALA A 94 24.64 -3.44 2.46
C ALA A 94 24.74 -2.16 1.63
N TYR A 95 24.24 -2.21 0.40
CA TYR A 95 24.19 -1.11 -0.54
C TYR A 95 22.78 -0.55 -0.57
N ILE A 96 22.66 0.69 -0.12
CA ILE A 96 21.38 1.34 0.12
C ILE A 96 21.14 2.39 -0.96
N ASP A 97 20.02 2.23 -1.66
CA ASP A 97 19.45 3.27 -2.50
C ASP A 97 18.57 4.19 -1.64
N THR A 98 19.09 5.39 -1.40
CA THR A 98 18.49 6.44 -0.56
C THR A 98 17.65 7.44 -1.39
N THR A 99 17.41 7.13 -2.67
CA THR A 99 16.60 7.96 -3.55
C THR A 99 15.11 7.77 -3.27
N ASN A 100 14.32 8.82 -3.49
CA ASN A 100 12.85 8.77 -3.35
C ASN A 100 12.17 8.18 -4.61
N THR A 101 12.86 7.36 -5.39
CA THR A 101 12.30 6.77 -6.61
C THR A 101 11.49 5.52 -6.27
N HIS A 102 10.40 5.27 -7.00
CA HIS A 102 9.62 4.04 -6.81
C HIS A 102 10.34 2.84 -7.44
N ALA A 103 10.29 1.70 -6.77
CA ALA A 103 10.84 0.44 -7.25
C ALA A 103 9.72 -0.57 -7.55
N ARG A 104 9.91 -1.36 -8.61
CA ARG A 104 9.03 -2.48 -8.95
C ARG A 104 9.83 -3.77 -8.94
N ILE A 105 9.46 -4.70 -8.07
CA ILE A 105 10.05 -6.04 -8.02
C ILE A 105 9.15 -7.01 -8.77
N VAL A 106 9.68 -7.63 -9.82
CA VAL A 106 9.00 -8.65 -10.61
C VAL A 106 9.72 -9.97 -10.36
N ALA A 107 9.02 -10.89 -9.70
CA ALA A 107 9.58 -12.17 -9.32
C ALA A 107 8.48 -13.25 -9.42
N PRO A 108 8.75 -14.43 -10.01
CA PRO A 108 7.80 -15.54 -10.04
C PRO A 108 7.39 -15.98 -8.62
N THR A 109 6.29 -16.71 -8.49
CA THR A 109 5.96 -17.38 -7.23
C THR A 109 7.12 -18.29 -6.80
N GLU A 110 7.36 -18.42 -5.50
CA GLU A 110 8.45 -19.25 -4.92
C GLU A 110 9.89 -18.81 -5.26
N SER A 111 10.08 -17.61 -5.81
CA SER A 111 11.41 -17.05 -6.09
C SER A 111 12.07 -16.32 -4.90
N GLY A 112 11.44 -16.36 -3.71
CA GLY A 112 11.96 -15.68 -2.52
C GLY A 112 11.63 -14.18 -2.42
N LYS A 113 10.68 -13.65 -3.19
CA LYS A 113 10.31 -12.21 -3.15
C LYS A 113 10.13 -11.65 -1.73
N SER A 114 9.40 -12.37 -0.86
CA SER A 114 9.19 -11.92 0.51
C SER A 114 10.45 -12.07 1.37
N THR A 115 11.12 -13.22 1.29
CA THR A 115 12.23 -13.61 2.16
C THR A 115 13.55 -12.92 1.81
N GLU A 116 13.85 -12.74 0.53
CA GLU A 116 15.11 -12.19 0.03
C GLU A 116 15.06 -10.68 -0.21
N TYR A 117 13.87 -10.11 -0.41
CA TYR A 117 13.73 -8.68 -0.71
C TYR A 117 12.88 -7.92 0.30
N VAL A 118 11.61 -8.31 0.48
CA VAL A 118 10.67 -7.49 1.28
C VAL A 118 11.04 -7.47 2.76
N ILE A 119 11.21 -8.63 3.40
CA ILE A 119 11.52 -8.74 4.84
C ILE A 119 12.86 -8.07 5.18
N PRO A 120 13.97 -8.31 4.45
CA PRO A 120 15.23 -7.61 4.71
C PRO A 120 15.10 -6.08 4.59
N ASN A 121 14.34 -5.59 3.61
CA ASN A 121 14.09 -4.15 3.48
C ASN A 121 13.24 -3.58 4.62
N VAL A 122 12.26 -4.33 5.13
CA VAL A 122 11.46 -3.92 6.30
C VAL A 122 12.34 -3.88 7.55
N GLN A 123 13.15 -4.92 7.79
CA GLN A 123 14.09 -4.97 8.92
C GLN A 123 15.11 -3.83 8.85
N TYR A 124 15.63 -3.55 7.65
CA TYR A 124 16.51 -2.41 7.45
C TYR A 124 15.87 -1.08 7.81
N ASN A 125 14.65 -0.85 7.35
CA ASN A 125 13.92 0.39 7.63
C ASN A 125 13.46 0.49 9.08
N ILE A 126 13.27 -0.65 9.78
CA ILE A 126 13.13 -0.67 11.24
C ILE A 126 14.40 -0.12 11.89
N MET A 127 15.58 -0.63 11.52
CA MET A 127 16.85 -0.11 12.06
C MET A 127 17.08 1.36 11.72
N ALA A 128 16.70 1.80 10.52
CA ALA A 128 16.82 3.19 10.09
C ALA A 128 15.80 4.15 10.72
N GLY A 129 14.76 3.63 11.40
CA GLY A 129 13.72 4.46 12.03
C GLY A 129 12.59 4.91 11.11
N THR A 130 12.46 4.33 9.92
CA THR A 130 11.49 4.75 8.91
C THR A 130 10.09 4.24 9.23
N SER A 131 9.11 5.15 9.36
CA SER A 131 7.70 4.78 9.44
C SER A 131 7.21 4.11 8.14
N MET A 132 6.41 3.04 8.26
CA MET A 132 6.04 2.20 7.12
C MET A 132 4.55 1.82 7.09
N ILE A 133 4.00 1.70 5.88
CA ILE A 133 2.72 1.04 5.62
C ILE A 133 3.00 -0.22 4.80
N ILE A 134 2.66 -1.38 5.34
CA ILE A 134 3.04 -2.69 4.78
C ILE A 134 1.78 -3.50 4.50
N PRO A 135 1.37 -3.64 3.22
CA PRO A 135 0.37 -4.61 2.83
C PRO A 135 0.97 -6.03 2.90
N ASP A 136 0.31 -6.94 3.60
CA ASP A 136 0.78 -8.29 3.88
C ASP A 136 -0.31 -9.32 3.57
N THR A 137 -0.16 -10.08 2.48
CA THR A 137 -1.22 -11.03 2.08
C THR A 137 -1.23 -12.31 2.91
N LYS A 138 -0.12 -12.62 3.59
CA LYS A 138 0.09 -13.90 4.30
C LYS A 138 0.34 -13.73 5.80
N LYS A 139 0.34 -12.50 6.30
CA LYS A 139 0.71 -12.14 7.67
C LYS A 139 2.18 -12.46 8.03
N GLU A 140 2.99 -12.87 7.04
CA GLU A 140 4.36 -13.34 7.27
C GLU A 140 5.32 -12.21 7.62
N ILE A 141 5.08 -11.01 7.08
CA ILE A 141 5.92 -9.84 7.32
C ILE A 141 5.64 -9.34 8.73
N TYR A 142 4.37 -9.25 9.11
CA TYR A 142 3.96 -8.90 10.46
C TYR A 142 4.57 -9.86 11.50
N GLU A 143 4.38 -11.16 11.32
CA GLU A 143 4.87 -12.18 12.25
C GLU A 143 6.39 -12.14 12.44
N LYS A 144 7.14 -11.84 11.36
CA LYS A 144 8.60 -11.82 11.40
C LYS A 144 9.19 -10.50 11.89
N THR A 145 8.52 -9.37 11.71
CA THR A 145 9.15 -8.04 11.89
C THR A 145 8.54 -7.21 13.01
N ALA A 146 7.32 -7.51 13.45
CA ALA A 146 6.64 -6.64 14.41
C ALA A 146 7.29 -6.63 15.80
N GLN A 147 7.90 -7.74 16.24
CA GLN A 147 8.60 -7.76 17.52
C GLN A 147 9.90 -6.95 17.44
N ASP A 148 10.67 -7.09 16.37
CA ASP A 148 11.89 -6.31 16.13
C ASP A 148 11.56 -4.81 16.07
N ALA A 149 10.47 -4.44 15.38
CA ALA A 149 9.99 -3.07 15.33
C ALA A 149 9.70 -2.51 16.73
N ARG A 150 8.98 -3.27 17.57
CA ARG A 150 8.69 -2.86 18.96
C ARG A 150 9.97 -2.73 19.80
N ASN A 151 10.94 -3.62 19.60
CA ASN A 151 12.24 -3.56 20.29
C ASN A 151 13.01 -2.29 19.88
N CYS A 152 12.84 -1.83 18.63
CA CYS A 152 13.41 -0.57 18.13
C CYS A 152 12.51 0.67 18.40
N GLY A 153 11.54 0.55 19.30
CA GLY A 153 10.70 1.67 19.76
C GLY A 153 9.58 2.08 18.80
N PHE A 154 9.18 1.25 17.84
CA PHE A 154 8.03 1.53 16.98
C PHE A 154 6.70 1.21 17.66
N GLU A 155 5.71 2.06 17.40
CA GLU A 155 4.31 1.69 17.57
C GLU A 155 3.84 0.82 16.40
N THR A 156 3.52 -0.44 16.68
CA THR A 156 3.00 -1.36 15.66
C THR A 156 1.47 -1.37 15.67
N TYR A 157 0.88 -1.17 14.50
CA TYR A 157 -0.55 -1.19 14.23
C TYR A 157 -0.85 -2.29 13.22
N VAL A 158 -1.98 -2.98 13.40
CA VAL A 158 -2.40 -4.06 12.51
C VAL A 158 -3.86 -3.85 12.13
N ILE A 159 -4.14 -3.77 10.84
CA ILE A 159 -5.49 -3.95 10.29
C ILE A 159 -5.49 -5.35 9.70
N ASP A 160 -6.15 -6.28 10.39
CA ASP A 160 -6.20 -7.69 10.03
C ASP A 160 -7.57 -8.10 9.49
N PHE A 161 -7.68 -8.20 8.17
CA PHE A 161 -8.91 -8.67 7.53
C PHE A 161 -9.12 -10.20 7.65
N GLN A 162 -8.11 -10.95 8.11
CA GLN A 162 -8.28 -12.38 8.45
C GLN A 162 -8.93 -12.51 9.83
N ASP A 163 -8.49 -11.70 10.78
CA ASP A 163 -8.98 -11.63 12.16
C ASP A 163 -9.31 -10.18 12.60
N PRO A 164 -10.50 -9.67 12.21
CA PRO A 164 -10.88 -8.28 12.46
C PRO A 164 -10.94 -7.86 13.93
N GLU A 165 -11.11 -8.81 14.86
CA GLU A 165 -11.16 -8.51 16.30
C GLU A 165 -9.80 -8.06 16.85
N LEU A 166 -8.71 -8.47 16.20
CA LEU A 166 -7.34 -8.06 16.54
C LEU A 166 -6.94 -6.74 15.88
N SER A 167 -7.81 -6.17 15.05
CA SER A 167 -7.49 -4.99 14.24
C SER A 167 -7.58 -3.71 15.04
N VAL A 168 -6.70 -2.77 14.72
CA VAL A 168 -6.92 -1.35 15.01
C VAL A 168 -8.02 -0.82 14.10
N GLN A 169 -8.69 0.22 14.57
CA GLN A 169 -9.76 0.86 13.82
C GLN A 169 -9.22 2.00 12.95
N ILE A 170 -9.83 2.22 11.79
CA ILE A 170 -9.52 3.35 10.91
C ILE A 170 -10.80 4.12 10.55
N ASP A 171 -10.77 5.44 10.73
CA ASP A 171 -11.90 6.30 10.41
C ASP A 171 -11.79 6.81 8.97
N LEU A 172 -12.63 6.27 8.08
CA LEU A 172 -12.65 6.70 6.69
C LEU A 172 -13.22 8.13 6.50
N PHE A 173 -13.90 8.67 7.51
CA PHE A 173 -14.48 10.02 7.51
C PHE A 173 -13.62 11.04 8.28
N GLU A 174 -12.46 10.66 8.82
CA GLU A 174 -11.62 11.53 9.67
C GLU A 174 -11.40 12.93 9.09
N ASP A 175 -10.75 13.01 7.93
CA ASP A 175 -10.48 14.25 7.18
C ASP A 175 -11.75 14.98 6.71
N ILE A 176 -12.75 14.23 6.24
CA ILE A 176 -14.05 14.78 5.80
C ILE A 176 -14.72 15.53 6.96
N ASN A 177 -14.73 14.92 8.14
CA ASN A 177 -15.30 15.51 9.35
C ASN A 177 -14.46 16.70 9.84
N GLU A 178 -13.13 16.59 9.84
CA GLU A 178 -12.23 17.71 10.18
C GLU A 178 -12.47 18.94 9.29
N TYR A 179 -12.54 18.74 7.96
CA TYR A 179 -12.81 19.82 7.01
C TYR A 179 -14.20 20.41 7.17
N MET A 180 -15.22 19.58 7.38
CA MET A 180 -16.59 20.05 7.58
C MET A 180 -16.73 20.84 8.88
N ASP A 181 -16.19 20.32 9.99
CA ASP A 181 -16.27 20.99 11.29
C ASP A 181 -15.51 22.33 11.27
N HIS A 182 -14.35 22.40 10.59
CA HIS A 182 -13.63 23.66 10.38
C HIS A 182 -14.44 24.66 9.56
N HIS A 183 -15.09 24.22 8.47
CA HIS A 183 -15.98 25.06 7.67
C HIS A 183 -17.18 25.59 8.47
N LEU A 184 -17.87 24.72 9.22
CA LEU A 184 -19.02 25.11 10.03
C LEU A 184 -18.66 26.11 11.14
N THR A 185 -17.45 26.01 11.67
CA THR A 185 -16.96 26.90 12.75
C THR A 185 -16.46 28.25 12.23
N HIS A 186 -15.73 28.26 11.11
CA HIS A 186 -15.00 29.45 10.63
C HIS A 186 -15.55 30.04 9.32
N GLY A 187 -16.49 29.37 8.66
CA GLY A 187 -16.98 29.76 7.34
C GLY A 187 -15.94 29.58 6.21
N ASP A 188 -14.88 28.80 6.42
CA ASP A 188 -13.79 28.66 5.44
C ASP A 188 -14.25 27.86 4.21
N ILE A 189 -14.25 28.53 3.06
CA ILE A 189 -14.68 27.94 1.78
C ILE A 189 -13.68 26.89 1.29
N LYS A 190 -12.38 27.03 1.61
CA LYS A 190 -11.38 26.04 1.20
C LYS A 190 -11.61 24.70 1.88
N SER A 191 -11.90 24.73 3.18
CA SER A 191 -12.28 23.53 3.94
C SER A 191 -13.56 22.90 3.39
N LYS A 192 -14.55 23.70 3.01
CA LYS A 192 -15.75 23.17 2.34
C LYS A 192 -15.38 22.43 1.04
N ALA A 193 -14.54 23.03 0.19
CA ALA A 193 -14.11 22.40 -1.06
C ALA A 193 -13.31 21.12 -0.80
N ALA A 194 -12.37 21.13 0.16
CA ALA A 194 -11.60 19.95 0.55
C ALA A 194 -12.50 18.83 1.10
N CYS A 195 -13.54 19.16 1.87
CA CYS A 195 -14.54 18.20 2.33
C CYS A 195 -15.30 17.57 1.16
N GLU A 196 -15.76 18.38 0.19
CA GLU A 196 -16.48 17.88 -1.00
C GLU A 196 -15.57 17.01 -1.88
N ASP A 197 -14.30 17.38 -2.05
CA ASP A 197 -13.35 16.57 -2.83
C ASP A 197 -13.02 15.25 -2.12
N ALA A 198 -12.78 15.27 -0.81
CA ALA A 198 -12.50 14.07 -0.02
C ALA A 198 -13.70 13.10 0.03
N ALA A 199 -14.92 13.63 0.22
CA ALA A 199 -16.14 12.82 0.17
C ALA A 199 -16.39 12.24 -1.23
N GLY A 200 -16.11 13.03 -2.28
CA GLY A 200 -16.22 12.59 -3.66
C GLY A 200 -15.21 11.50 -4.04
N ALA A 201 -13.98 11.59 -3.52
CA ALA A 201 -12.93 10.58 -3.70
C ALA A 201 -13.31 9.27 -2.99
N LEU A 202 -13.76 9.34 -1.74
CA LEU A 202 -14.22 8.15 -1.00
C LEU A 202 -15.41 7.48 -1.70
N ALA A 203 -16.36 8.26 -2.23
CA ALA A 203 -17.48 7.73 -3.00
C ALA A 203 -17.04 7.04 -4.30
N MET A 204 -16.05 7.61 -5.02
CA MET A 204 -15.45 6.95 -6.18
C MET A 204 -14.82 5.62 -5.77
N ASP A 205 -14.01 5.64 -4.72
CA ASP A 205 -13.30 4.45 -4.26
C ASP A 205 -14.27 3.34 -3.85
N ILE A 206 -15.35 3.65 -3.13
CA ILE A 206 -16.40 2.67 -2.78
C ILE A 206 -16.98 2.02 -4.05
N VAL A 207 -17.42 2.83 -5.02
CA VAL A 207 -18.12 2.35 -6.24
C VAL A 207 -17.20 1.57 -7.19
N TYR A 208 -15.94 1.98 -7.31
CA TYR A 208 -14.98 1.41 -8.28
C TYR A 208 -13.97 0.45 -7.64
N SER A 209 -14.05 0.18 -6.34
CA SER A 209 -13.20 -0.81 -5.66
C SER A 209 -13.58 -2.27 -5.93
N ARG A 210 -14.79 -2.52 -6.46
CA ARG A 210 -15.24 -3.85 -6.85
C ARG A 210 -14.94 -4.11 -8.33
N ASP A 211 -14.65 -5.38 -8.68
CA ASP A 211 -14.53 -5.78 -10.08
C ASP A 211 -15.88 -5.62 -10.78
N ARG A 212 -16.00 -4.58 -11.60
CA ARG A 212 -17.19 -4.34 -12.44
C ARG A 212 -17.02 -5.09 -13.75
N GLY A 213 -18.05 -5.83 -14.14
CA GLY A 213 -18.04 -6.53 -15.43
C GLY A 213 -17.98 -5.53 -16.59
N ASN A 214 -17.27 -5.88 -17.68
CA ASN A 214 -17.11 -5.02 -18.87
C ASN A 214 -18.43 -4.55 -19.52
N ASN A 215 -19.57 -5.16 -19.16
CA ASN A 215 -20.89 -4.86 -19.70
C ASN A 215 -21.77 -4.02 -18.75
N GLU A 216 -21.27 -3.62 -17.58
CA GLU A 216 -22.04 -2.75 -16.68
C GLU A 216 -22.18 -1.34 -17.29
N ASN A 217 -23.41 -0.81 -17.27
CA ASN A 217 -23.68 0.53 -17.78
C ASN A 217 -23.03 1.59 -16.86
N PRO A 218 -22.10 2.43 -17.37
CA PRO A 218 -21.43 3.47 -16.59
C PRO A 218 -22.38 4.47 -15.93
N PHE A 219 -23.58 4.63 -16.49
CA PHE A 219 -24.63 5.47 -15.92
C PHE A 219 -24.96 5.10 -14.47
N PHE A 220 -25.15 3.82 -14.16
CA PHE A 220 -25.51 3.38 -12.80
C PHE A 220 -24.34 3.53 -11.83
N ALA A 221 -23.10 3.31 -12.30
CA ALA A 221 -21.89 3.57 -11.51
C ALA A 221 -21.81 5.05 -11.10
N GLN A 222 -21.96 5.93 -12.07
CA GLN A 222 -21.85 7.37 -11.85
C GLN A 222 -23.00 7.88 -10.98
N ALA A 223 -24.22 7.38 -11.19
CA ALA A 223 -25.37 7.70 -10.35
C ALA A 223 -25.18 7.22 -8.90
N SER A 224 -24.70 5.99 -8.72
CA SER A 224 -24.38 5.43 -7.40
C SER A 224 -23.35 6.28 -6.66
N LYS A 225 -22.26 6.66 -7.35
CA LYS A 225 -21.25 7.56 -6.81
C LYS A 225 -21.84 8.90 -6.38
N GLY A 226 -22.75 9.47 -7.17
CA GLY A 226 -23.45 10.71 -6.84
C GLY A 226 -24.28 10.59 -5.55
N VAL A 227 -25.03 9.50 -5.40
CA VAL A 227 -25.82 9.22 -4.19
C VAL A 227 -24.91 9.07 -2.97
N ILE A 228 -23.89 8.21 -3.04
CA ILE A 228 -22.97 7.95 -1.91
C ILE A 228 -22.26 9.24 -1.50
N HIS A 229 -21.75 10.02 -2.46
CA HIS A 229 -21.11 11.30 -2.19
C HIS A 229 -22.06 12.25 -1.42
N SER A 230 -23.29 12.35 -1.88
CA SER A 230 -24.30 13.21 -1.24
C SER A 230 -24.64 12.76 0.18
N LEU A 231 -24.72 11.44 0.42
CA LEU A 231 -24.98 10.88 1.75
C LEU A 231 -23.82 11.11 2.73
N ILE A 232 -22.58 10.98 2.27
CA ILE A 232 -21.38 11.29 3.08
C ILE A 232 -21.45 12.75 3.56
N LEU A 233 -21.70 13.69 2.65
CA LEU A 233 -21.80 15.11 3.00
C LEU A 233 -22.93 15.39 3.99
N LEU A 234 -24.13 14.81 3.78
CA LEU A 234 -25.25 14.98 4.70
C LEU A 234 -24.93 14.47 6.11
N LEU A 235 -24.27 13.30 6.21
CA LEU A 235 -23.81 12.75 7.48
C LEU A 235 -22.84 13.70 8.17
N SER A 236 -21.78 14.13 7.48
CA SER A 236 -20.77 15.01 8.06
C SER A 236 -21.32 16.38 8.46
N MET A 237 -22.33 16.89 7.74
CA MET A 237 -22.97 18.19 8.03
C MET A 237 -23.95 18.16 9.20
N PHE A 238 -24.82 17.14 9.27
CA PHE A 238 -26.01 17.19 10.13
C PHE A 238 -26.10 16.08 11.17
N ALA A 239 -25.37 14.98 11.00
CA ALA A 239 -25.47 13.87 11.94
C ALA A 239 -24.77 14.21 13.25
N GLU A 240 -25.27 13.65 14.35
CA GLU A 240 -24.55 13.67 15.63
C GLU A 240 -23.16 13.02 15.44
N PRO A 241 -22.12 13.46 16.19
CA PRO A 241 -20.76 12.96 16.01
C PRO A 241 -20.65 11.43 15.99
N LYS A 242 -21.43 10.71 16.80
CA LYS A 242 -21.43 9.24 16.86
C LYS A 242 -21.88 8.55 15.56
N TYR A 243 -22.55 9.27 14.64
CA TYR A 243 -23.05 8.76 13.36
C TYR A 243 -22.23 9.25 12.16
N LYS A 244 -21.22 10.11 12.34
CA LYS A 244 -20.39 10.64 11.24
C LYS A 244 -19.33 9.62 10.76
N HIS A 245 -19.77 8.45 10.30
CA HIS A 245 -18.89 7.36 9.83
C HIS A 245 -19.52 6.53 8.71
N LEU A 246 -18.69 5.76 8.00
CA LEU A 246 -19.11 4.98 6.82
C LEU A 246 -20.31 4.06 7.08
N GLY A 247 -20.30 3.31 8.19
CA GLY A 247 -21.42 2.42 8.55
C GLY A 247 -22.79 3.12 8.67
N SER A 248 -22.84 4.43 8.91
CA SER A 248 -24.10 5.16 9.00
C SER A 248 -24.75 5.46 7.65
N ILE A 249 -24.01 5.33 6.53
CA ILE A 249 -24.58 5.46 5.19
C ILE A 249 -25.69 4.42 4.99
N ASN A 250 -25.46 3.17 5.43
CA ASN A 250 -26.45 2.11 5.29
C ASN A 250 -27.69 2.34 6.14
N ASN A 251 -27.53 2.86 7.36
CA ASN A 251 -28.66 3.18 8.23
C ASN A 251 -29.59 4.20 7.57
N ILE A 252 -29.01 5.22 6.93
CA ILE A 252 -29.80 6.19 6.16
C ILE A 252 -30.42 5.50 4.94
N LEU A 253 -29.65 4.76 4.14
CA LEU A 253 -30.14 4.08 2.94
C LEU A 253 -31.29 3.09 3.22
N HIS A 254 -31.21 2.30 4.30
CA HIS A 254 -32.30 1.41 4.71
C HIS A 254 -33.53 2.19 5.16
N GLY A 255 -33.36 3.23 6.00
CA GLY A 255 -34.46 4.14 6.34
C GLY A 255 -35.05 4.89 5.14
N MET A 256 -34.31 4.99 4.04
CA MET A 256 -34.74 5.59 2.78
C MET A 256 -35.55 4.65 1.89
N LEU A 257 -35.30 3.34 1.96
CA LEU A 257 -36.02 2.31 1.20
C LEU A 257 -37.26 1.78 1.93
N GLU A 258 -37.41 2.09 3.22
CA GLU A 258 -38.67 1.87 3.93
C GLU A 258 -39.78 2.71 3.28
N ALA A 259 -40.74 2.02 2.66
CA ALA A 259 -41.91 2.67 2.09
C ALA A 259 -42.62 3.47 3.19
N PRO A 260 -43.00 4.74 2.95
CA PRO A 260 -43.83 5.45 3.90
C PRO A 260 -45.11 4.66 4.19
N LYS A 261 -45.61 4.74 5.42
CA LYS A 261 -46.86 4.05 5.85
C LYS A 261 -48.09 4.45 5.03
N ASP A 262 -47.97 5.49 4.21
CA ASP A 262 -49.03 6.04 3.37
C ASP A 262 -48.94 5.45 1.95
N LYS A 263 -49.98 4.77 1.48
CA LYS A 263 -50.00 3.99 0.22
C LYS A 263 -49.95 4.86 -1.06
N SER A 264 -50.02 6.19 -0.93
CA SER A 264 -50.19 7.12 -2.05
C SER A 264 -48.88 7.75 -2.56
N ASP A 265 -47.85 7.89 -1.73
CA ASP A 265 -46.59 8.54 -2.10
C ASP A 265 -45.40 7.63 -1.83
N LYS A 266 -44.91 6.96 -2.87
CA LYS A 266 -43.76 6.03 -2.80
C LYS A 266 -42.40 6.73 -2.79
N THR A 267 -42.35 8.06 -2.78
CA THR A 267 -41.08 8.81 -2.86
C THR A 267 -40.20 8.50 -1.63
N PRO A 268 -38.96 8.02 -1.82
CA PRO A 268 -37.99 7.78 -0.74
C PRO A 268 -37.77 9.00 0.16
N MET A 269 -37.51 8.77 1.45
CA MET A 269 -37.34 9.85 2.44
C MET A 269 -36.18 10.79 2.09
N ILE A 270 -35.08 10.27 1.51
CA ILE A 270 -33.97 11.12 1.06
C ILE A 270 -34.43 12.11 0.02
N LEU A 271 -35.30 11.72 -0.91
CA LEU A 271 -35.78 12.63 -1.95
C LEU A 271 -36.66 13.69 -1.36
N LYS A 272 -37.46 13.37 -0.33
CA LYS A 272 -38.25 14.39 0.39
C LYS A 272 -37.36 15.38 1.11
N ILE A 273 -36.28 14.92 1.73
CA ILE A 273 -35.29 15.78 2.40
C ILE A 273 -34.54 16.62 1.35
N MET A 274 -34.02 15.98 0.30
CA MET A 274 -33.25 16.62 -0.78
C MET A 274 -34.08 17.60 -1.62
N ARG A 275 -35.38 17.31 -1.86
CA ARG A 275 -36.32 18.25 -2.51
C ARG A 275 -36.54 19.50 -1.68
N LYS A 276 -36.44 19.41 -0.34
CA LYS A 276 -36.57 20.54 0.57
C LYS A 276 -35.26 21.29 0.79
N LEU A 277 -34.11 20.69 0.45
CA LEU A 277 -32.83 21.38 0.49
C LEU A 277 -32.70 22.36 -0.68
N PRO A 278 -32.05 23.53 -0.47
CA PRO A 278 -31.76 24.49 -1.53
C PRO A 278 -31.03 23.86 -2.72
N ASP A 279 -31.28 24.37 -3.93
CA ASP A 279 -30.65 23.85 -5.17
C ASP A 279 -29.13 24.06 -5.21
N ASP A 280 -28.63 25.07 -4.50
CA ASP A 280 -27.22 25.40 -4.31
C ASP A 280 -26.57 24.65 -3.13
N PHE A 281 -27.33 23.79 -2.45
CA PHE A 281 -26.82 22.98 -1.34
C PHE A 281 -25.82 21.93 -1.85
N GLY A 282 -24.61 21.91 -1.28
CA GLY A 282 -23.49 21.09 -1.76
C GLY A 282 -23.85 19.62 -1.95
N ALA A 283 -24.55 19.00 -0.99
CA ALA A 283 -24.96 17.59 -1.13
C ALA A 283 -25.98 17.37 -2.26
N LYS A 284 -26.85 18.34 -2.57
CA LYS A 284 -27.85 18.22 -3.65
C LYS A 284 -27.21 18.31 -5.03
N LYS A 285 -26.14 19.11 -5.17
CA LYS A 285 -25.35 19.25 -6.40
C LYS A 285 -24.81 17.90 -6.91
N TYR A 286 -24.47 16.96 -6.02
CA TYR A 286 -23.80 15.71 -6.40
C TYR A 286 -24.74 14.54 -6.72
N LEU A 287 -26.03 14.65 -6.41
CA LEU A 287 -27.06 13.66 -6.77
C LEU A 287 -27.28 13.53 -8.28
N GLY A 288 -27.15 14.63 -9.02
CA GLY A 288 -27.20 14.67 -10.49
C GLY A 288 -28.37 13.89 -11.09
N ALA A 289 -28.06 12.93 -11.97
CA ALA A 289 -29.04 12.15 -12.75
C ALA A 289 -29.94 11.23 -11.93
N ALA A 290 -29.53 10.83 -10.71
CA ALA A 290 -30.36 9.96 -9.86
C ALA A 290 -31.67 10.65 -9.47
N PHE A 291 -31.64 11.97 -9.30
CA PHE A 291 -32.80 12.77 -8.92
C PHE A 291 -33.76 13.07 -10.09
N ALA A 292 -33.24 13.05 -11.33
CA ALA A 292 -34.01 13.36 -12.54
C ALA A 292 -34.54 12.11 -13.27
N ALA A 293 -34.25 10.92 -12.74
CA ALA A 293 -34.64 9.64 -13.32
C ALA A 293 -36.11 9.30 -13.09
N ALA A 294 -36.70 8.49 -13.97
CA ALA A 294 -38.02 7.90 -13.74
C ALA A 294 -37.97 6.86 -12.59
N GLU A 295 -39.09 6.64 -11.90
CA GLU A 295 -39.21 5.80 -10.69
C GLU A 295 -38.53 4.41 -10.80
N GLU A 296 -38.67 3.75 -11.95
CA GLU A 296 -38.03 2.44 -12.21
C GLU A 296 -36.51 2.55 -12.35
N THR A 297 -36.02 3.57 -13.05
CA THR A 297 -34.58 3.83 -13.18
C THR A 297 -33.96 4.24 -11.84
N GLU A 298 -34.69 5.01 -11.05
CA GLU A 298 -34.31 5.41 -9.70
C GLU A 298 -34.14 4.19 -8.78
N THR A 299 -35.10 3.27 -8.80
CA THR A 299 -35.04 2.01 -8.03
C THR A 299 -33.80 1.18 -8.40
N ASN A 300 -33.45 1.14 -9.69
CA ASN A 300 -32.24 0.45 -10.18
C ASN A 300 -30.95 1.14 -9.70
N ILE A 301 -30.95 2.48 -9.60
CA ILE A 301 -29.81 3.23 -9.04
C ILE A 301 -29.62 2.88 -7.57
N TYR A 302 -30.67 2.86 -6.74
CA TYR A 302 -30.51 2.50 -5.33
C TYR A 302 -30.09 1.05 -5.12
N SER A 303 -30.55 0.14 -5.98
CA SER A 303 -30.09 -1.24 -6.00
C SER A 303 -28.58 -1.31 -6.29
N SER A 304 -28.08 -0.47 -7.21
CA SER A 304 -26.65 -0.34 -7.46
C SER A 304 -25.90 0.21 -6.25
N VAL A 305 -26.44 1.23 -5.56
CA VAL A 305 -25.83 1.81 -4.36
C VAL A 305 -25.70 0.77 -3.25
N LEU A 306 -26.75 -0.03 -3.02
CA LEU A 306 -26.71 -1.14 -2.06
C LEU A 306 -25.63 -2.17 -2.43
N GLY A 307 -25.54 -2.53 -3.72
CA GLY A 307 -24.52 -3.47 -4.20
C GLY A 307 -23.09 -2.93 -4.14
N ASP A 308 -22.90 -1.62 -4.25
CA ASP A 308 -21.59 -0.97 -4.06
C ASP A 308 -21.22 -0.87 -2.57
N LEU A 309 -22.22 -0.75 -1.68
CA LEU A 309 -22.03 -0.69 -0.22
C LEU A 309 -21.99 -2.05 0.47
N GLU A 310 -22.48 -3.13 -0.14
CA GLU A 310 -22.56 -4.48 0.44
C GLU A 310 -21.27 -4.94 1.14
N PRO A 311 -20.06 -4.79 0.55
CA PRO A 311 -18.82 -5.16 1.23
C PRO A 311 -18.63 -4.41 2.56
N TYR A 312 -19.13 -3.18 2.64
CA TYR A 312 -19.06 -2.17 3.71
C TYR A 312 -20.03 -2.37 4.87
N ILE A 313 -20.94 -3.34 4.77
CA ILE A 313 -21.97 -3.64 5.78
C ILE A 313 -21.67 -4.91 6.57
N ASN A 314 -20.60 -5.63 6.22
CA ASN A 314 -20.27 -6.87 6.91
C ASN A 314 -19.84 -6.58 8.36
N ALA A 315 -20.43 -7.28 9.33
CA ALA A 315 -20.13 -7.14 10.76
C ALA A 315 -18.63 -7.27 11.10
N LEU A 316 -17.89 -8.07 10.33
CA LEU A 316 -16.44 -8.20 10.44
C LEU A 316 -15.71 -6.91 10.06
N ALA A 317 -16.13 -6.27 8.98
CA ALA A 317 -15.50 -5.05 8.54
C ALA A 317 -15.91 -3.82 9.36
N GLU A 318 -17.10 -3.85 9.98
CA GLU A 318 -17.47 -2.86 10.99
C GLU A 318 -16.51 -2.83 12.19
N GLN A 319 -15.80 -3.92 12.49
CA GLN A 319 -14.80 -3.91 13.56
C GLN A 319 -13.58 -3.05 13.19
N ILE A 320 -13.23 -3.00 11.89
CA ILE A 320 -12.09 -2.25 11.34
C ILE A 320 -12.47 -0.79 11.08
N ILE A 321 -13.70 -0.51 10.65
CA ILE A 321 -14.18 0.85 10.46
C ILE A 321 -14.40 1.51 11.83
N ALA A 322 -13.68 2.59 12.10
CA ALA A 322 -13.83 3.32 13.34
C ALA A 322 -15.21 4.00 13.42
N LYS A 323 -15.83 3.89 14.59
CA LYS A 323 -16.99 4.70 14.99
C LYS A 323 -16.45 5.85 15.87
N PRO A 324 -16.84 7.12 15.65
CA PRO A 324 -16.29 8.26 16.38
C PRO A 324 -16.35 8.11 17.90
N ALA A 325 -17.43 7.51 18.42
CA ALA A 325 -17.66 7.32 19.85
C ALA A 325 -17.10 6.00 20.44
N HIS A 326 -16.46 5.13 19.65
CA HIS A 326 -15.98 3.84 20.14
C HIS A 326 -14.57 3.91 20.72
N ALA A 327 -14.31 3.14 21.79
CA ALA A 327 -13.10 3.19 22.60
C ALA A 327 -11.96 2.27 22.09
N GLY A 328 -12.02 1.80 20.84
CA GLY A 328 -10.98 0.95 20.25
C GLY A 328 -9.68 1.71 19.97
N LYS A 329 -8.55 1.00 19.86
CA LYS A 329 -7.28 1.57 19.38
C LYS A 329 -7.48 2.01 17.94
N LYS A 330 -7.35 3.31 17.67
CA LYS A 330 -7.48 3.90 16.33
C LYS A 330 -6.10 4.16 15.74
N PHE A 331 -5.99 4.00 14.43
CA PHE A 331 -4.85 4.45 13.65
C PHE A 331 -5.26 5.67 12.83
N SER A 332 -4.41 6.70 12.85
CA SER A 332 -4.50 7.89 12.02
C SER A 332 -3.22 8.05 11.20
N TYR A 333 -3.30 8.70 10.05
CA TYR A 333 -2.09 9.04 9.27
C TYR A 333 -1.09 9.88 10.08
N ARG A 334 -1.56 10.63 11.09
CA ARG A 334 -0.70 11.40 12.00
C ARG A 334 0.22 10.52 12.84
N ASP A 335 -0.18 9.29 13.14
CA ASP A 335 0.69 8.34 13.85
C ASP A 335 1.98 8.04 13.07
N LEU A 336 1.97 8.15 11.73
CA LEU A 336 3.17 7.99 10.90
C LEU A 336 4.10 9.21 10.93
N LEU A 337 3.57 10.37 11.31
CA LEU A 337 4.26 11.67 11.30
C LEU A 337 4.83 12.02 12.67
N ASP A 338 4.09 11.72 13.73
CA ASP A 338 4.41 12.17 15.09
C ASP A 338 5.37 11.22 15.83
N LYS A 339 5.47 9.96 15.37
CA LYS A 339 6.26 8.90 16.00
C LYS A 339 6.66 7.82 15.00
N LYS A 340 7.64 7.01 15.37
CA LYS A 340 8.02 5.81 14.62
C LYS A 340 6.87 4.81 14.65
N SER A 341 6.21 4.60 13.51
CA SER A 341 5.03 3.72 13.42
C SER A 341 5.11 2.78 12.23
N ILE A 342 4.60 1.57 12.41
CA ILE A 342 4.37 0.63 11.29
C ILE A 342 2.91 0.21 11.28
N LEU A 343 2.24 0.44 10.16
CA LEU A 343 0.92 -0.11 9.88
C LEU A 343 1.05 -1.36 9.00
N TYR A 344 0.70 -2.51 9.55
CA TYR A 344 0.53 -3.75 8.79
C TYR A 344 -0.93 -3.90 8.35
N ILE A 345 -1.16 -4.11 7.05
CA ILE A 345 -2.50 -4.34 6.49
C ILE A 345 -2.56 -5.79 6.00
N VAL A 346 -3.13 -6.68 6.79
CA VAL A 346 -3.19 -8.11 6.50
C VAL A 346 -4.40 -8.42 5.63
N ILE A 347 -4.17 -8.88 4.40
CA ILE A 347 -5.21 -9.04 3.37
C ILE A 347 -5.34 -10.52 2.97
N PRO A 348 -6.42 -11.23 3.34
CA PRO A 348 -6.64 -12.61 2.93
C PRO A 348 -6.78 -12.73 1.41
N GLU A 349 -5.96 -13.57 0.78
CA GLU A 349 -6.01 -13.81 -0.66
C GLU A 349 -7.36 -14.42 -1.10
N HIS A 350 -8.00 -15.22 -0.25
CA HIS A 350 -9.22 -15.97 -0.54
C HIS A 350 -10.53 -15.17 -0.32
N LYS A 351 -10.46 -13.95 0.22
CA LYS A 351 -11.65 -13.10 0.48
C LYS A 351 -11.57 -11.80 -0.34
N PRO A 352 -12.10 -11.79 -1.57
CA PRO A 352 -11.98 -10.64 -2.48
C PRO A 352 -12.60 -9.36 -1.91
N GLN A 353 -13.66 -9.48 -1.10
CA GLN A 353 -14.33 -8.34 -0.47
C GLN A 353 -13.44 -7.52 0.45
N PHE A 354 -12.31 -8.04 0.94
CA PHE A 354 -11.37 -7.29 1.79
C PHE A 354 -10.27 -6.59 0.98
N ARG A 355 -10.10 -6.94 -0.29
CA ARG A 355 -9.15 -6.25 -1.19
C ARG A 355 -9.61 -4.83 -1.49
N SER A 356 -10.92 -4.61 -1.61
CA SER A 356 -11.49 -3.28 -1.78
C SER A 356 -11.15 -2.39 -0.58
N TYR A 357 -11.37 -2.86 0.64
CA TYR A 357 -11.02 -2.12 1.86
C TYR A 357 -9.56 -1.72 1.93
N ALA A 358 -8.65 -2.67 1.73
CA ALA A 358 -7.22 -2.38 1.76
C ALA A 358 -6.84 -1.31 0.73
N SER A 359 -7.45 -1.37 -0.46
CA SER A 359 -7.24 -0.37 -1.52
C SER A 359 -7.75 1.02 -1.12
N ILE A 360 -8.92 1.11 -0.49
CA ILE A 360 -9.47 2.37 0.03
C ILE A 360 -8.57 2.93 1.13
N ILE A 361 -8.15 2.10 2.09
CA ILE A 361 -7.31 2.52 3.21
C ILE A 361 -5.98 3.06 2.70
N ILE A 362 -5.28 2.32 1.84
CA ILE A 362 -3.98 2.74 1.30
C ILE A 362 -4.11 4.07 0.53
N ARG A 363 -5.16 4.19 -0.30
CA ARG A 363 -5.39 5.41 -1.07
C ARG A 363 -5.74 6.60 -0.18
N LYS A 364 -6.55 6.37 0.85
CA LYS A 364 -6.89 7.38 1.85
C LYS A 364 -5.63 7.89 2.55
N LEU A 365 -4.82 6.98 3.09
CA LEU A 365 -3.57 7.33 3.77
C LEU A 365 -2.62 8.08 2.84
N TYR A 366 -2.48 7.64 1.58
CA TYR A 366 -1.69 8.33 0.57
C TYR A 366 -2.17 9.77 0.33
N ASN A 367 -3.48 9.97 0.18
CA ASN A 367 -4.08 11.28 -0.04
C ASN A 367 -3.91 12.19 1.19
N GLN A 368 -4.15 11.67 2.40
CA GLN A 368 -3.99 12.42 3.65
C GLN A 368 -2.54 12.86 3.85
N LEU A 369 -1.57 11.96 3.62
CA LEU A 369 -0.15 12.27 3.70
C LEU A 369 0.29 13.28 2.63
N THR A 370 -0.24 13.16 1.40
CA THR A 370 0.04 14.10 0.31
C THR A 370 -0.50 15.49 0.61
N GLU A 371 -1.73 15.57 1.13
CA GLU A 371 -2.33 16.85 1.49
C GLU A 371 -1.59 17.51 2.65
N TYR A 372 -1.23 16.73 3.67
CA TYR A 372 -0.38 17.23 4.75
C TYR A 372 0.96 17.74 4.21
N ALA A 373 1.64 16.98 3.33
CA ALA A 373 2.88 17.41 2.70
C ALA A 373 2.71 18.74 1.94
N ASN A 374 1.59 18.95 1.25
CA ASN A 374 1.30 20.20 0.54
C ASN A 374 1.16 21.42 1.47
N THR A 375 0.85 21.22 2.76
CA THR A 375 0.82 22.29 3.77
C THR A 375 2.21 22.69 4.25
N LEU A 376 3.22 21.83 4.07
CA LEU A 376 4.57 22.04 4.59
C LEU A 376 5.46 22.87 3.63
N PRO A 377 6.43 23.64 4.17
CA PRO A 377 7.45 24.28 3.36
C PRO A 377 8.20 23.25 2.50
N GLY A 378 8.28 23.47 1.19
CA GLY A 378 8.95 22.56 0.26
C GLY A 378 8.12 21.36 -0.21
N LYS A 379 6.86 21.24 0.23
CA LYS A 379 5.88 20.23 -0.22
C LYS A 379 6.37 18.77 -0.09
N LYS A 380 7.02 18.47 1.03
CA LYS A 380 7.57 17.15 1.35
C LYS A 380 7.25 16.80 2.79
N LEU A 381 7.05 15.52 3.05
CA LEU A 381 6.99 15.01 4.41
C LEU A 381 8.35 15.16 5.10
N PRO A 382 8.37 15.35 6.42
CA PRO A 382 9.61 15.19 7.18
C PRO A 382 10.15 13.77 6.97
N ARG A 383 11.47 13.67 6.91
CA ARG A 383 12.21 12.41 6.93
C ARG A 383 12.37 11.97 8.37
#